data_AF-A0A1C6EBB6-F1
#
_entry.id   AF-A0A1C6EBB6-F1
#
_cell.length_a   1.000
_cell.length_b   1.000
_cell.length_c   1.000
_cell.angle_alpha   90.00
_cell.angle_beta   90.00
_cell.angle_gamma   90.00
#
_symmetry.space_group_name_H-M   'P 1'
#
loop_
_entity.id
_entity.type
_entity.pdbx_description
1 polymer ?
#
loop_
_entity_poly.entity_id
_entity_poly.type
_entity_poly.pdbx_seq_one_letter_code
_entity_poly.pdbx_strand_id
1 'polypeptide(L)'
;MENLADLRAYLRGLFSEELVDALLASGGAHPLYQDVDGALYVLPTSRERDESKGQADIQIKPYGQAGYSVIVEVDLLADGGSTVTGVESYAFPYEFLEDRWVFTDFHLIY
;
A
#
# COMPACT_ATOMS: atom_id res chain seq x y z
N MET A 1 1.48 18.66 1.09
CA MET A 1 0.23 18.09 0.57
C MET A 1 -0.86 18.77 1.35
N GLU A 2 -1.65 19.62 0.71
CA GLU A 2 -2.48 20.62 1.40
C GLU A 2 -3.96 20.25 1.35
N ASN A 3 -4.42 19.65 0.25
CA ASN A 3 -5.83 19.29 0.03
C ASN A 3 -5.99 17.85 -0.52
N LEU A 4 -7.24 17.41 -0.66
CA LEU A 4 -7.56 16.07 -1.16
C LEU A 4 -7.17 15.86 -2.62
N ALA A 5 -7.18 16.91 -3.44
CA ALA A 5 -6.75 16.82 -4.84
C ALA A 5 -5.23 16.60 -4.95
N ASP A 6 -4.43 17.23 -4.08
CA ASP A 6 -2.98 17.00 -4.00
C ASP A 6 -2.69 15.55 -3.61
N LEU A 7 -3.42 15.01 -2.63
CA LEU A 7 -3.30 13.61 -2.22
C LEU A 7 -3.66 12.68 -3.37
N ARG A 8 -4.77 12.93 -4.06
CA ARG A 8 -5.18 12.14 -5.22
C ARG A 8 -4.13 12.19 -6.33
N ALA A 9 -3.58 13.36 -6.63
CA ALA A 9 -2.54 13.52 -7.65
C ALA A 9 -1.26 12.75 -7.28
N TYR A 10 -0.85 12.81 -6.01
CA TYR A 10 0.28 12.02 -5.51
C TYR A 10 0.02 10.52 -5.63
N LEU A 11 -1.14 10.03 -5.18
CA LEU A 11 -1.49 8.61 -5.23
C LEU A 11 -1.60 8.10 -6.68
N ARG A 12 -2.14 8.90 -7.60
CA ARG A 12 -2.16 8.59 -9.05
C ARG A 12 -0.77 8.51 -9.68
N GLY A 13 0.27 9.03 -9.03
CA GLY A 13 1.66 8.82 -9.45
C GLY A 13 2.18 7.41 -9.15
N LEU A 14 1.50 6.65 -8.28
CA LEU A 14 1.94 5.34 -7.78
C LEU A 14 0.96 4.22 -8.08
N PHE A 15 -0.34 4.53 -8.12
CA PHE A 15 -1.44 3.56 -8.16
C PHE A 15 -2.33 3.80 -9.38
N SER A 16 -2.99 2.75 -9.86
CA SER A 16 -4.05 2.84 -10.87
C SER A 16 -5.20 3.72 -10.36
N GLU A 17 -5.96 4.32 -11.27
CA GLU A 17 -7.09 5.19 -10.88
C GLU A 17 -8.12 4.44 -10.01
N GLU A 18 -8.43 3.19 -10.37
CA GLU A 18 -9.33 2.33 -9.59
C GLU A 18 -8.86 2.15 -8.14
N LEU A 19 -7.56 1.89 -7.96
CA LEU A 19 -6.97 1.68 -6.65
C LEU A 19 -6.90 2.98 -5.83
N VAL A 20 -6.64 4.13 -6.47
CA VAL A 20 -6.70 5.44 -5.82
C VAL A 20 -8.11 5.71 -5.29
N ASP A 21 -9.13 5.43 -6.11
CA ASP A 21 -10.53 5.64 -5.73
C ASP A 21 -10.92 4.73 -4.56
N ALA A 22 -10.50 3.46 -4.60
CA ALA A 22 -10.71 2.53 -3.49
C ALA A 22 -10.01 2.97 -2.19
N LEU A 23 -8.76 3.43 -2.28
CA LEU A 23 -7.99 3.94 -1.13
C LEU A 23 -8.63 5.18 -0.52
N LEU A 24 -9.08 6.13 -1.34
CA LEU A 24 -9.71 7.36 -0.84
C LEU A 24 -11.12 7.12 -0.29
N ALA A 25 -11.80 6.06 -0.74
CA ALA A 25 -13.10 5.63 -0.21
C ALA A 25 -13.00 4.77 1.07
N SER A 26 -11.78 4.47 1.54
CA SER A 26 -11.58 3.66 2.74
C SER A 26 -12.09 4.35 4.02
N GLY A 27 -12.51 3.53 4.99
CA GLY A 27 -13.09 4.00 6.27
C GLY A 27 -14.63 4.02 6.31
N GLY A 28 -15.32 3.81 5.18
CA GLY A 28 -16.78 3.63 5.16
C GLY A 28 -17.53 4.82 5.76
N ALA A 29 -18.27 4.58 6.87
CA ALA A 29 -19.00 5.63 7.57
C ALA A 29 -18.09 6.69 8.24
N HIS A 30 -16.81 6.36 8.45
CA HIS A 30 -15.79 7.25 9.00
C HIS A 30 -14.60 7.32 8.04
N PRO A 31 -14.67 8.17 7.00
CA PRO A 31 -13.64 8.22 5.97
C PRO A 31 -12.27 8.55 6.56
N LEU A 32 -11.23 7.86 6.08
CA LEU A 32 -9.87 8.09 6.55
C LEU A 32 -9.31 9.43 6.08
N TYR A 33 -9.73 9.89 4.91
CA TYR A 33 -9.30 11.14 4.30
C TYR A 33 -10.53 12.01 4.03
N GLN A 34 -10.50 13.24 4.51
CA GLN A 34 -11.60 14.18 4.35
C GLN A 34 -11.08 15.56 3.99
N ASP A 35 -11.69 16.17 2.98
CA ASP A 35 -11.51 17.59 2.70
C ASP A 35 -12.48 18.40 3.56
N VAL A 36 -11.97 19.36 4.33
CA VAL A 36 -12.76 20.32 5.11
C VAL A 36 -12.24 21.71 4.77
N ASP A 37 -13.08 22.50 4.10
CA ASP A 37 -12.78 23.87 3.66
C ASP A 37 -11.48 24.00 2.85
N GLY A 38 -11.18 23.01 2.00
CA GLY A 38 -9.99 23.00 1.14
C GLY A 38 -8.71 22.55 1.83
N ALA A 39 -8.81 22.06 3.07
CA ALA A 39 -7.71 21.46 3.81
C ALA A 39 -7.93 19.95 3.99
N LEU A 40 -6.84 19.18 3.84
CA LEU A 40 -6.86 17.74 4.05
C LEU A 40 -6.81 17.41 5.55
N TYR A 41 -7.81 16.68 6.01
CA TYR A 41 -7.86 16.06 7.33
C TYR A 41 -7.76 14.54 7.21
N VAL A 42 -7.07 13.93 8.18
CA VAL A 42 -6.86 12.48 8.23
C VAL A 42 -7.37 11.96 9.55
N LEU A 43 -8.17 10.91 9.53
CA LEU A 43 -8.57 10.23 10.75
C LEU A 43 -7.32 9.61 11.39
N PRO A 44 -6.98 9.95 12.64
CA PRO A 44 -5.80 9.40 13.30
C PRO A 44 -6.02 7.91 13.57
N THR A 45 -5.51 7.07 12.68
CA THR A 45 -5.39 5.63 12.90
C THR A 45 -3.95 5.34 13.29
N SER A 46 -3.73 4.80 14.50
CA SER A 46 -2.40 4.36 14.90
C SER A 46 -2.04 3.11 14.10
N ARG A 47 -0.91 3.15 13.38
CA ARG A 47 -0.27 1.94 12.87
C ARG A 47 0.68 1.45 13.95
N GLU A 48 0.18 0.59 14.83
CA GLU A 48 1.07 -0.15 15.72
C GLU A 48 1.89 -1.14 14.89
N ARG A 49 3.17 -1.26 15.22
CA ARG A 49 4.03 -2.27 14.60
C ARG A 49 3.51 -3.65 15.02
N ASP A 50 3.27 -4.54 14.07
CA ASP A 50 2.99 -5.93 14.39
C ASP A 50 4.29 -6.59 14.90
N GLU A 51 4.31 -6.94 16.18
CA GLU A 51 5.48 -7.58 16.82
C GLU A 51 5.74 -9.00 16.29
N SER A 52 4.77 -9.60 15.59
CA SER A 52 4.93 -10.88 14.91
C SER A 52 5.63 -10.76 13.56
N LYS A 53 5.94 -9.55 13.07
CA LYS A 53 6.62 -9.33 11.79
C LYS A 53 8.08 -8.92 11.96
N GLY A 54 8.94 -9.60 11.22
CA GLY A 54 10.39 -9.41 11.19
C GLY A 54 10.86 -8.58 10.00
N GLN A 55 11.96 -9.01 9.39
CA GLN A 55 12.53 -8.35 8.22
C GLN A 55 11.61 -8.52 7.01
N ALA A 56 11.63 -7.53 6.12
CA ALA A 56 10.99 -7.62 4.81
C ALA A 56 12.07 -7.59 3.72
N ASP A 57 12.04 -8.57 2.83
CA ASP A 57 12.88 -8.67 1.64
C ASP A 57 12.04 -8.43 0.38
N ILE A 58 12.60 -7.69 -0.57
CA ILE A 58 11.88 -7.25 -1.77
C ILE A 58 12.57 -7.82 -3.01
N GLN A 59 11.78 -8.45 -3.88
CA GLN A 59 12.21 -8.97 -5.17
C GLN A 59 11.29 -8.45 -6.28
N ILE A 60 11.82 -8.26 -7.48
CA ILE A 60 11.03 -7.87 -8.65
C ILE A 60 11.14 -8.98 -9.68
N LYS A 61 9.99 -9.49 -10.16
CA LYS A 61 9.93 -10.53 -11.18
C LYS A 61 9.04 -10.09 -12.34
N PRO A 62 9.34 -10.48 -13.60
CA PRO A 62 8.42 -10.27 -14.71
C PRO A 62 7.05 -10.91 -14.43
N TYR A 63 5.96 -10.25 -14.83
CA TYR A 63 4.59 -10.69 -14.64
C TYR A 63 3.74 -10.38 -15.88
N GLY A 64 3.00 -11.37 -16.39
CA GLY A 64 2.21 -11.21 -17.61
C GLY A 64 3.08 -10.94 -18.86
N GLN A 65 2.54 -10.17 -19.81
CA GLN A 65 3.22 -9.89 -21.08
C GLN A 65 4.24 -8.74 -21.01
N ALA A 66 4.00 -7.75 -20.15
CA ALA A 66 4.83 -6.54 -20.08
C ALA A 66 4.90 -5.91 -18.68
N GLY A 67 4.35 -6.55 -17.65
CA GLY A 67 4.34 -6.05 -16.28
C GLY A 67 5.46 -6.65 -15.43
N TYR A 68 5.58 -6.13 -14.21
CA TYR A 68 6.39 -6.70 -13.16
C TYR A 68 5.51 -7.02 -11.95
N SER A 69 5.94 -7.94 -11.11
CA SER A 69 5.39 -8.16 -9.79
C SER A 69 6.47 -7.82 -8.78
N VAL A 70 6.15 -6.91 -7.86
CA VAL A 70 6.96 -6.64 -6.68
C VAL A 70 6.55 -7.66 -5.63
N ILE A 71 7.46 -8.58 -5.33
CA ILE A 71 7.28 -9.62 -4.32
C ILE A 71 7.91 -9.12 -3.02
N VAL A 72 7.14 -9.14 -1.95
CA VAL A 72 7.59 -8.79 -0.61
C VAL A 72 7.46 -10.02 0.26
N GLU A 73 8.58 -10.50 0.76
CA GLU A 73 8.67 -11.63 1.70
C GLU A 73 8.91 -11.05 3.09
N VAL A 74 8.07 -11.39 4.07
CA VAL A 74 8.14 -10.86 5.43
C VAL A 74 8.28 -12.01 6.41
N ASP A 75 9.32 -11.94 7.24
CA ASP A 75 9.54 -12.91 8.30
C ASP A 75 8.38 -12.89 9.30
N LEU A 76 7.93 -14.08 9.69
CA LEU A 76 7.06 -14.29 10.83
C LEU A 76 7.92 -14.63 12.05
N LEU A 77 7.70 -13.93 13.15
CA LEU A 77 8.43 -14.08 14.40
C LEU A 77 7.61 -14.87 15.42
N ALA A 78 8.28 -15.73 16.19
CA ALA A 78 7.70 -16.35 17.38
C ALA A 78 7.44 -15.32 18.48
N ASP A 79 6.65 -15.72 19.48
CA ASP A 79 6.49 -14.99 20.73
C ASP A 79 7.87 -14.62 21.31
N GLY A 80 8.10 -13.31 21.51
CA GLY A 80 9.39 -12.75 21.91
C GLY A 80 10.21 -12.12 20.76
N GLY A 81 9.69 -12.11 19.53
CA GLY A 81 10.12 -11.20 18.47
C GLY A 81 11.54 -11.40 17.92
N SER A 82 12.16 -12.55 18.19
CA SER A 82 13.58 -12.79 17.87
C SER A 82 13.83 -14.04 17.03
N THR A 83 12.91 -14.99 17.01
CA THR A 83 13.06 -16.25 16.27
C THR A 83 12.14 -16.25 15.06
N VAL A 84 12.69 -16.38 13.86
CA VAL A 84 11.91 -16.53 12.63
C VAL A 84 11.29 -17.93 12.58
N THR A 85 9.96 -17.99 12.44
CA THR A 85 9.17 -19.23 12.39
C THR A 85 8.60 -19.52 11.01
N GLY A 86 8.56 -18.53 10.12
CA GLY A 86 8.04 -18.65 8.78
C GLY A 86 8.23 -17.37 7.97
N VAL A 87 7.68 -17.36 6.76
CA VAL A 87 7.70 -16.21 5.84
C VAL A 87 6.31 -16.08 5.23
N GLU A 88 5.77 -14.88 5.22
CA GLU A 88 4.63 -14.50 4.39
C GLU A 88 5.11 -13.85 3.11
N SER A 89 4.50 -14.21 1.98
CA SER A 89 4.83 -13.64 0.68
C SER A 89 3.63 -12.87 0.13
N TYR A 90 3.89 -11.63 -0.27
CA TYR A 90 2.95 -10.73 -0.91
C TYR A 90 3.42 -10.45 -2.34
N ALA A 91 2.49 -10.27 -3.27
CA ALA A 91 2.79 -9.95 -4.65
C ALA A 91 1.95 -8.76 -5.10
N PHE A 92 2.61 -7.70 -5.52
CA PHE A 92 1.98 -6.46 -5.98
C PHE A 92 2.27 -6.27 -7.48
N PRO A 93 1.26 -6.41 -8.35
CA PRO A 93 1.42 -6.18 -9.78
C PRO A 93 1.75 -4.71 -10.05
N TYR A 94 2.75 -4.49 -10.91
CA TYR A 94 3.27 -3.19 -11.31
C TYR A 94 3.30 -3.11 -12.83
N GLU A 95 2.44 -2.27 -13.39
CA GLU A 95 2.08 -2.29 -14.81
C GLU A 95 2.21 -0.91 -15.44
N PHE A 96 2.52 -0.88 -16.74
CA PHE A 96 2.59 0.36 -17.50
C PHE A 96 1.21 0.70 -18.09
N LEU A 97 0.52 1.65 -17.48
CA LEU A 97 -0.83 2.10 -17.86
C LEU A 97 -0.82 3.63 -18.01
N GLU A 98 -1.50 4.15 -19.04
CA GLU A 98 -1.65 5.61 -19.24
C GLU A 98 -0.32 6.38 -19.21
N ASP A 99 0.71 5.86 -19.89
CA ASP A 99 2.06 6.43 -19.97
C ASP A 99 2.85 6.51 -18.64
N ARG A 100 2.48 5.70 -17.64
CA ARG A 100 3.16 5.62 -16.35
C ARG A 100 3.19 4.19 -15.80
N TRP A 101 4.15 3.92 -14.92
CA TRP A 101 4.18 2.67 -14.18
C TRP A 101 3.45 2.81 -12.85
N VAL A 102 2.46 1.95 -12.60
CA VAL A 102 1.61 2.01 -11.41
C VAL A 102 1.33 0.62 -10.84
N PHE A 103 1.07 0.55 -9.54
CA PHE A 103 0.50 -0.63 -8.92
C PHE A 103 -0.98 -0.73 -9.24
N THR A 104 -1.42 -1.89 -9.71
CA THR A 104 -2.83 -2.16 -10.07
C THR A 104 -3.58 -2.89 -8.96
N ASP A 105 -2.86 -3.55 -8.07
CA ASP A 105 -3.37 -4.11 -6.82
C ASP A 105 -2.36 -3.85 -5.69
N PHE A 106 -2.85 -3.38 -4.55
CA PHE A 106 -2.03 -3.01 -3.41
C PHE A 106 -2.82 -3.08 -2.11
N HIS A 107 -2.15 -3.55 -1.07
CA HIS A 107 -2.66 -3.50 0.30
C HIS A 107 -1.48 -3.30 1.25
N LEU A 108 -1.79 -2.73 2.42
CA LEU A 108 -0.80 -2.57 3.48
C LEU A 108 -0.47 -3.94 4.07
N ILE A 109 0.83 -4.20 4.20
CA ILE A 109 1.35 -5.26 5.06
C ILE A 109 1.39 -4.68 6.48
N TYR A 110 0.79 -5.41 7.43
CA TYR A 110 0.77 -5.09 8.85
C TYR A 110 1.83 -5.90 9.57
#